data_AF-A0A4W5R4Z8-F1
#
_entry.id   AF-A0A4W5R4Z8-F1
#
_cell.length_a   1.000
_cell.length_b   1.000
_cell.length_c   1.000
_cell.angle_alpha   90.00
_cell.angle_beta   90.00
_cell.angle_gamma   90.00
#
_symmetry.space_group_name_H-M   'P 1'
#
loop_
_entity.id
_entity.type
_entity.pdbx_description
1 polymer ?
#
loop_
_entity_poly.entity_id
_entity_poly.type
_entity_poly.pdbx_seq_one_letter_code
_entity_poly.pdbx_strand_id
1 'polypeptide(L)'
;KYQEVSQRCQALQSASSTCSDHELKIKELERKLALHEQDVVIVKNMRSEVARVPDMDKELRQLREENVYLRETRENVILLKEETEGLRRKVERMEKIKEEMVNVELEKEVCDLFVSLLSPTSPPSCRSVERSKADLQGELLSLRSKALEEQKKRETQESLVRRLQKRVLLLTKERDGMRAILESYDSELSSSDYTPQLSRRLREAEDILTKTQNHNTEMEVRRRVCMELELEVLKKQQDSVAEGNPLATNEEVNTLRLKIEELEGERQRLEEQNSVLELRLERHNLQGDYNPVKTKVLHFSLNPTSMAKQQRVEEVEALRAEVECLREHLRSLQTGGAVPLAAAEGETSLSLPPSQEVLDLRKQMESAELKNQRLKEVFQRKIQEFRTVCYVLTGYQIDITTENQYRLTSVYAEHMDDSLLFKVHKHTRWPGG
;
A
#
# COMPACT_ATOMS: atom_id res chain seq x y z
N LYS A 1 -59.36 -7.18 -61.45
CA LYS A 1 -59.96 -8.10 -60.46
C LYS A 1 -59.06 -9.29 -60.11
N TYR A 2 -58.93 -10.36 -60.91
CA TYR A 2 -58.11 -11.53 -60.49
C TYR A 2 -56.60 -11.22 -60.35
N GLN A 3 -56.02 -10.46 -61.29
CA GLN A 3 -54.63 -9.99 -61.21
C GLN A 3 -54.36 -9.10 -59.98
N GLU A 4 -55.25 -8.16 -59.66
CA GLU A 4 -55.10 -7.31 -58.46
C GLU A 4 -55.17 -8.12 -57.15
N VAL A 5 -56.04 -9.13 -57.10
CA VAL A 5 -56.12 -10.03 -55.94
C VAL A 5 -54.84 -10.85 -55.81
N SER A 6 -54.31 -11.37 -56.92
CA SER A 6 -53.04 -12.11 -56.94
C SER A 6 -51.85 -11.24 -56.51
N GLN A 7 -51.77 -9.99 -56.98
CA GLN A 7 -50.73 -9.04 -56.55
C GLN A 7 -50.86 -8.67 -55.07
N ARG A 8 -52.08 -8.48 -54.55
CA ARG A 8 -52.31 -8.27 -53.12
C ARG A 8 -51.94 -9.48 -52.28
N CYS A 9 -52.23 -10.69 -52.74
CA CYS A 9 -51.81 -11.92 -52.08
C CYS A 9 -50.27 -12.03 -52.02
N GLN A 10 -49.57 -11.75 -53.12
CA GLN A 10 -48.10 -11.73 -53.13
C GLN A 10 -47.52 -10.66 -52.20
N ALA A 11 -48.10 -9.46 -52.16
CA ALA A 11 -47.67 -8.40 -51.26
C ALA A 11 -47.91 -8.74 -49.78
N LEU A 12 -49.03 -9.41 -49.47
CA LEU A 12 -49.30 -9.92 -48.12
C LEU A 12 -48.33 -11.04 -47.74
N GLN A 13 -47.97 -11.90 -48.68
CA GLN A 13 -47.02 -12.99 -48.46
C GLN A 13 -45.61 -12.46 -48.22
N SER A 14 -45.16 -11.46 -48.99
CA SER A 14 -43.87 -10.80 -48.76
C SER A 14 -43.84 -10.03 -47.44
N ALA A 15 -44.89 -9.27 -47.13
CA ALA A 15 -45.03 -8.58 -45.84
C ALA A 15 -45.03 -9.56 -44.66
N SER A 16 -45.69 -10.72 -44.80
CA SER A 16 -45.69 -11.78 -43.79
C SER A 16 -44.30 -12.39 -43.60
N SER A 17 -43.53 -12.60 -44.68
CA SER A 17 -42.15 -13.10 -44.58
C SER A 17 -41.23 -12.10 -43.88
N THR A 18 -41.31 -10.81 -44.24
CA THR A 18 -40.52 -9.76 -43.57
C THR A 18 -40.90 -9.58 -42.11
N CYS A 19 -42.18 -9.76 -41.75
CA CYS A 19 -42.62 -9.71 -40.36
C CYS A 19 -42.03 -10.87 -39.55
N SER A 20 -41.98 -12.07 -40.13
CA SER A 20 -41.34 -13.23 -39.51
C SER A 20 -39.83 -13.03 -39.29
N ASP A 21 -39.13 -12.43 -40.27
CA ASP A 21 -37.70 -12.09 -40.13
C ASP A 21 -37.47 -11.06 -39.02
N HIS A 22 -38.35 -10.06 -38.91
CA HIS A 22 -38.29 -9.07 -37.82
C HIS A 22 -38.55 -9.71 -36.45
N GLU A 23 -39.50 -10.63 -36.33
CA GLU A 23 -39.74 -11.38 -35.08
C GLU A 23 -38.51 -12.20 -34.66
N LEU A 24 -37.86 -12.88 -35.60
CA LEU A 24 -36.61 -13.60 -35.33
C LEU A 24 -35.51 -12.64 -34.85
N LYS A 25 -35.42 -11.46 -35.47
CA LYS A 25 -34.42 -10.46 -35.07
C LYS A 25 -34.68 -9.88 -33.69
N ILE A 26 -35.94 -9.64 -33.34
CA ILE A 26 -36.35 -9.18 -32.01
C ILE A 26 -35.95 -10.24 -30.97
N LYS A 27 -36.28 -11.52 -31.20
CA LYS A 27 -35.90 -12.62 -30.29
C LYS A 27 -34.38 -12.75 -30.13
N GLU A 28 -33.62 -12.54 -31.20
CA GLU A 28 -32.16 -12.55 -31.13
C GLU A 28 -31.61 -11.37 -30.31
N LEU A 29 -32.17 -10.18 -30.48
CA LEU A 29 -31.80 -8.99 -29.73
C LEU A 29 -32.17 -9.12 -28.24
N GLU A 30 -33.35 -9.63 -27.91
CA GLU A 30 -33.77 -9.91 -26.54
C GLU A 30 -32.81 -10.88 -25.84
N ARG A 31 -32.40 -11.95 -26.54
CA ARG A 31 -31.38 -12.89 -26.02
C ARG A 31 -30.05 -12.21 -25.74
N LYS A 32 -29.59 -11.34 -26.64
CA LYS A 32 -28.33 -10.59 -26.46
C LYS A 32 -28.44 -9.61 -25.30
N LEU A 33 -29.59 -8.96 -25.14
CA LEU A 33 -29.85 -8.01 -24.06
C LEU A 33 -29.84 -8.70 -22.70
N ALA A 34 -30.49 -9.87 -22.57
CA ALA A 34 -30.47 -10.66 -21.35
C ALA A 34 -29.05 -11.14 -20.95
N LEU A 35 -28.23 -11.53 -21.94
CA LEU A 35 -26.82 -11.87 -21.71
C LEU A 35 -26.02 -10.65 -21.22
N HIS A 36 -26.24 -9.50 -21.85
CA HIS A 36 -25.55 -8.27 -21.49
C HIS A 36 -25.94 -7.77 -20.08
N GLU A 37 -27.21 -7.92 -19.69
CA GLU A 37 -27.67 -7.63 -18.33
C GLU A 37 -26.98 -8.54 -17.30
N GLN A 38 -26.79 -9.82 -17.63
CA GLN A 38 -26.05 -10.76 -16.78
C GLN A 38 -24.57 -10.37 -16.65
N ASP A 39 -23.92 -10.01 -17.76
CA ASP A 39 -22.53 -9.53 -17.77
C ASP A 39 -22.35 -8.28 -16.91
N VAL A 40 -23.31 -7.34 -16.96
CA VAL A 40 -23.27 -6.11 -16.15
C VAL A 40 -23.31 -6.43 -14.65
N VAL A 41 -24.11 -7.42 -14.23
CA VAL A 41 -24.14 -7.86 -12.82
C VAL A 41 -22.79 -8.48 -12.41
N ILE A 42 -22.20 -9.32 -13.25
CA ILE A 42 -20.89 -9.93 -13.00
C ILE A 42 -19.81 -8.86 -12.88
N VAL A 43 -19.76 -7.91 -13.83
CA VAL A 43 -18.80 -6.80 -13.80
C VAL A 43 -18.97 -5.93 -12.56
N LYS A 44 -20.21 -5.68 -12.12
CA LYS A 44 -20.48 -4.92 -10.90
C LYS A 44 -19.97 -5.64 -9.65
N ASN A 45 -20.14 -6.96 -9.57
CA ASN A 45 -19.62 -7.79 -8.48
C ASN A 45 -18.09 -7.85 -8.50
N MET A 46 -17.48 -8.11 -9.66
CA MET A 46 -16.02 -8.09 -9.80
C MET A 46 -15.44 -6.72 -9.43
N ARG A 47 -16.10 -5.62 -9.80
CA ARG A 47 -15.65 -4.27 -9.44
C ARG A 47 -15.71 -4.02 -7.94
N SER A 48 -16.69 -4.57 -7.23
CA SER A 48 -16.79 -4.44 -5.77
C SER A 48 -15.77 -5.33 -5.03
N GLU A 49 -15.39 -6.47 -5.60
CA GLU A 49 -14.29 -7.30 -5.09
C GLU A 49 -12.94 -6.65 -5.34
N VAL A 50 -12.67 -6.18 -6.57
CA VAL A 50 -11.44 -5.46 -6.91
C VAL A 50 -11.26 -4.20 -6.06
N ALA A 51 -12.36 -3.52 -5.72
CA ALA A 51 -12.31 -2.36 -4.82
C ALA A 51 -11.85 -2.70 -3.39
N ARG A 52 -12.02 -3.95 -2.93
CA ARG A 52 -11.60 -4.43 -1.59
C ARG A 52 -10.15 -4.94 -1.54
N VAL A 53 -9.57 -5.29 -2.69
CA VAL A 53 -8.17 -5.79 -2.78
C VAL A 53 -7.15 -4.84 -2.13
N PRO A 54 -7.19 -3.51 -2.31
CA PRO A 54 -6.20 -2.63 -1.70
C PRO A 54 -6.23 -2.63 -0.17
N ASP A 55 -7.40 -2.83 0.43
CA ASP A 55 -7.55 -2.86 1.88
C ASP A 55 -7.07 -4.20 2.45
N MET A 56 -7.39 -5.31 1.77
CA MET A 56 -6.79 -6.62 2.04
C MET A 56 -5.26 -6.58 1.95
N ASP A 57 -4.69 -5.89 0.95
CA ASP A 57 -3.24 -5.74 0.78
C ASP A 57 -2.59 -4.88 1.88
N LYS A 58 -3.33 -3.93 2.48
CA LYS A 58 -2.85 -3.18 3.65
C LYS A 58 -2.85 -4.06 4.88
N GLU A 59 -3.92 -4.81 5.11
CA GLU A 59 -4.05 -5.74 6.23
C GLU A 59 -2.97 -6.83 6.17
N LEU A 60 -2.73 -7.43 5.00
CA LEU A 60 -1.65 -8.39 4.80
C LEU A 60 -0.26 -7.79 5.07
N ARG A 61 -0.04 -6.51 4.77
CA ARG A 61 1.22 -5.82 5.10
C ARG A 61 1.36 -5.62 6.60
N GLN A 62 0.31 -5.14 7.27
CA GLN A 62 0.30 -4.97 8.73
C GLN A 62 0.54 -6.30 9.44
N LEU A 63 -0.13 -7.37 9.04
CA LEU A 63 0.05 -8.72 9.61
C LEU A 63 1.46 -9.26 9.38
N ARG A 64 2.10 -8.93 8.25
CA ARG A 64 3.50 -9.31 7.98
C ARG A 64 4.46 -8.55 8.88
N GLU A 65 4.26 -7.24 9.06
CA GLU A 65 5.06 -6.40 9.95
C GLU A 65 4.93 -6.86 11.41
N GLU A 66 3.70 -7.15 11.86
CA GLU A 66 3.45 -7.68 13.20
C GLU A 66 4.11 -9.05 13.40
N ASN A 67 4.06 -9.93 12.39
CA ASN A 67 4.77 -11.22 12.44
C ASN A 67 6.28 -11.05 12.57
N VAL A 68 6.88 -10.09 11.86
CA VAL A 68 8.31 -9.79 11.97
C VAL A 68 8.63 -9.30 13.38
N TYR A 69 7.87 -8.33 13.90
CA TYR A 69 8.03 -7.82 15.25
C TYR A 69 7.88 -8.91 16.32
N LEU A 70 6.90 -9.81 16.17
CA LEU A 70 6.70 -10.94 17.08
C LEU A 70 7.87 -11.95 17.04
N ARG A 71 8.50 -12.15 15.88
CA ARG A 71 9.71 -12.99 15.77
C ARG A 71 10.91 -12.33 16.46
N GLU A 72 11.15 -11.05 16.21
CA GLU A 72 12.24 -10.31 16.85
C GLU A 72 12.07 -10.26 18.38
N THR A 73 10.85 -10.01 18.86
CA THR A 73 10.57 -10.03 20.31
C THR A 73 10.74 -11.42 20.91
N ARG A 74 10.39 -12.48 20.18
CA ARG A 74 10.64 -13.86 20.61
C ARG A 74 12.15 -14.16 20.70
N GLU A 75 12.94 -13.73 19.73
CA GLU A 75 14.40 -13.89 19.75
C GLU A 75 15.02 -13.13 20.93
N ASN A 76 14.60 -11.89 21.17
CA ASN A 76 15.03 -11.11 22.34
C ASN A 76 14.68 -11.79 23.66
N VAL A 77 13.49 -12.40 23.77
CA VAL A 77 13.08 -13.15 24.96
C VAL A 77 13.96 -14.40 25.15
N ILE A 78 14.38 -15.06 24.07
CA ILE A 78 15.31 -16.20 24.15
C ILE A 78 16.67 -15.75 24.67
N LEU A 79 17.23 -14.67 24.11
CA LEU A 79 18.51 -14.11 24.56
C LEU A 79 18.47 -13.72 26.04
N LEU A 80 17.41 -13.02 26.47
CA LEU A 80 17.23 -12.66 27.88
C LEU A 80 17.10 -13.89 28.79
N LYS A 81 16.47 -14.98 28.31
CA LYS A 81 16.43 -16.25 29.06
C LYS A 81 17.82 -16.85 29.20
N GLU A 82 18.62 -16.88 28.14
CA GLU A 82 19.99 -17.39 28.18
C GLU A 82 20.87 -16.58 29.15
N GLU A 83 20.76 -15.25 29.14
CA GLU A 83 21.46 -14.38 30.09
C GLU A 83 21.03 -14.66 31.54
N THR A 84 19.72 -14.76 31.80
CA THR A 84 19.22 -15.06 33.15
C THR A 84 19.63 -16.44 33.64
N GLU A 85 19.68 -17.45 32.78
CA GLU A 85 20.24 -18.76 33.11
C GLU A 85 21.75 -18.69 33.37
N GLY A 86 22.49 -17.90 32.58
CA GLY A 86 23.92 -17.66 32.78
C GLY A 86 24.22 -17.03 34.14
N LEU A 87 23.41 -16.04 34.55
CA LEU A 87 23.48 -15.44 35.88
C LEU A 87 23.10 -16.44 36.98
N ARG A 88 22.05 -17.24 36.78
CA ARG A 88 21.65 -18.29 37.74
C ARG A 88 22.79 -19.29 37.98
N ARG A 89 23.45 -19.78 36.93
CA ARG A 89 24.62 -20.67 37.06
C ARG A 89 25.80 -20.01 37.77
N LYS A 90 25.97 -18.69 37.68
CA LYS A 90 26.99 -17.96 38.47
C LYS A 90 26.61 -17.93 39.94
N VAL A 91 25.35 -17.64 40.26
CA VAL A 91 24.85 -17.63 41.64
C VAL A 91 25.00 -19.01 42.27
N GLU A 92 24.59 -20.09 41.59
CA GLU A 92 24.75 -21.47 42.09
C GLU A 92 26.21 -21.83 42.37
N ARG A 93 27.16 -21.36 41.55
CA ARG A 93 28.59 -21.55 41.81
C ARG A 93 29.07 -20.80 43.04
N MET A 94 28.62 -19.57 43.23
CA MET A 94 28.95 -18.77 44.42
C MET A 94 28.34 -19.37 45.70
N GLU A 95 27.13 -19.92 45.61
CA GLU A 95 26.46 -20.63 46.72
C GLU A 95 27.26 -21.89 47.10
N LYS A 96 27.70 -22.71 46.15
CA LYS A 96 28.57 -23.87 46.43
C LYS A 96 29.89 -23.50 47.09
N ILE A 97 30.58 -22.47 46.58
CA ILE A 97 31.84 -21.99 47.18
C ILE A 97 31.59 -21.54 48.63
N LYS A 98 30.46 -20.89 48.89
CA LYS A 98 30.08 -20.46 50.25
C LYS A 98 29.81 -21.65 51.16
N GLU A 99 29.13 -22.69 50.69
CA GLU A 99 28.92 -23.94 51.44
C GLU A 99 30.25 -24.65 51.78
N GLU A 100 31.15 -24.74 50.81
CA GLU A 100 32.50 -25.30 51.02
C GLU A 100 33.29 -24.49 52.05
N MET A 101 33.23 -23.16 52.00
CA MET A 101 33.88 -22.28 52.97
C MET A 101 33.35 -22.47 54.40
N VAL A 102 32.02 -22.62 54.56
CA VAL A 102 31.40 -22.93 55.86
C VAL A 102 31.83 -24.30 56.38
N ASN A 103 31.93 -25.32 55.52
CA ASN A 103 32.42 -26.63 55.93
C ASN A 103 33.86 -26.58 56.41
N VAL A 104 34.74 -25.84 55.72
CA VAL A 104 36.14 -25.64 56.15
C VAL A 104 36.21 -24.89 57.49
N GLU A 105 35.36 -23.89 57.70
CA GLU A 105 35.27 -23.19 58.99
C GLU A 105 34.84 -24.13 60.13
N LEU A 106 33.85 -25.01 59.89
CA LEU A 106 33.43 -26.02 60.86
C LEU A 106 34.53 -27.05 61.15
N GLU A 107 35.23 -27.55 60.12
CA GLU A 107 36.37 -28.46 60.30
C GLU A 107 37.48 -27.80 61.13
N LYS A 108 37.77 -26.52 60.87
CA LYS A 108 38.71 -25.73 61.67
C LYS A 108 38.28 -25.64 63.13
N GLU A 109 37.02 -25.33 63.42
CA GLU A 109 36.49 -25.26 64.79
C GLU A 109 36.59 -26.61 65.51
N VAL A 110 36.34 -27.73 64.81
CA VAL A 110 36.51 -29.09 65.36
C VAL A 110 37.99 -29.38 65.67
N CYS A 111 38.90 -29.00 64.79
CA CYS A 111 40.34 -29.12 65.03
C CYS A 111 40.80 -28.26 66.22
N ASP A 112 40.32 -27.02 66.33
CA ASP A 112 40.63 -26.12 67.44
C ASP A 112 40.12 -26.68 68.78
N LEU A 113 38.91 -27.25 68.80
CA LEU A 113 38.36 -27.98 69.96
C LEU A 113 39.21 -29.21 70.31
N PHE A 114 39.64 -30.00 69.33
CA PHE A 114 40.50 -31.16 69.54
C PHE A 114 41.86 -30.76 70.14
N VAL A 115 42.49 -29.70 69.60
CA VAL A 115 43.73 -29.13 70.14
C VAL A 115 43.52 -28.63 71.57
N SER A 116 42.40 -27.96 71.86
CA SER A 116 42.08 -27.48 73.21
C SER A 116 41.90 -28.59 74.25
N LEU A 117 41.43 -29.78 73.85
CA LEU A 117 41.34 -30.95 74.73
C LEU A 117 42.71 -31.61 75.00
N LEU A 118 43.69 -31.43 74.10
CA LEU A 118 44.97 -32.14 74.13
C LEU A 118 46.12 -31.34 74.77
N SER A 119 45.89 -30.10 75.21
CA SER A 119 46.96 -29.27 75.78
C SER A 119 46.53 -28.48 77.02
N PRO A 120 46.97 -28.87 78.23
CA PRO A 120 47.07 -27.93 79.34
C PRO A 120 48.40 -27.16 79.25
N THR A 121 48.29 -25.83 79.39
CA THR A 121 49.32 -24.81 79.71
C THR A 121 50.37 -24.40 78.65
N SER A 122 50.22 -23.18 78.10
CA SER A 122 51.20 -22.06 78.17
C SER A 122 50.83 -20.87 77.22
N PRO A 123 50.97 -19.59 77.62
CA PRO A 123 50.89 -18.41 76.74
C PRO A 123 52.29 -17.93 76.30
N PRO A 124 52.46 -17.30 75.10
CA PRO A 124 51.76 -16.06 74.72
C PRO A 124 51.33 -16.04 73.23
N SER A 125 50.05 -16.30 72.95
CA SER A 125 49.46 -16.13 71.60
C SER A 125 48.09 -15.41 71.60
N CYS A 126 47.63 -14.92 72.75
CA CYS A 126 46.25 -14.42 72.90
C CYS A 126 45.96 -13.16 72.05
N ARG A 127 46.95 -12.25 71.88
CA ARG A 127 46.73 -10.98 71.14
C ARG A 127 46.64 -11.14 69.63
N SER A 128 47.35 -12.11 69.04
CA SER A 128 47.23 -12.41 67.60
C SER A 128 45.91 -13.13 67.30
N VAL A 129 45.46 -13.99 68.21
CA VAL A 129 44.18 -14.69 68.12
C VAL A 129 43.00 -13.74 68.29
N GLU A 130 43.06 -12.76 69.21
CA GLU A 130 42.02 -11.72 69.35
C GLU A 130 41.91 -10.82 68.11
N ARG A 131 43.01 -10.45 67.47
CA ARG A 131 43.00 -9.71 66.19
C ARG A 131 42.39 -10.55 65.08
N SER A 132 42.84 -11.81 64.93
CA SER A 132 42.26 -12.73 63.95
C SER A 132 40.77 -12.97 64.20
N LYS A 133 40.31 -13.02 65.44
CA LYS A 133 38.89 -13.12 65.79
C LYS A 133 38.11 -11.86 65.41
N ALA A 134 38.67 -10.67 65.62
CA ALA A 134 38.04 -9.41 65.21
C ALA A 134 37.98 -9.27 63.68
N ASP A 135 39.04 -9.67 62.98
CA ASP A 135 39.10 -9.67 61.51
C ASP A 135 38.07 -10.64 60.93
N LEU A 136 37.98 -11.86 61.46
CA LEU A 136 36.96 -12.85 61.07
C LEU A 136 35.54 -12.38 61.38
N GLN A 137 35.32 -11.68 62.51
CA GLN A 137 34.02 -11.08 62.81
C GLN A 137 33.64 -9.98 61.80
N GLY A 138 34.60 -9.16 61.38
CA GLY A 138 34.41 -8.17 60.33
C GLY A 138 34.07 -8.81 58.99
N GLU A 139 34.80 -9.85 58.62
CA GLU A 139 34.55 -10.63 57.40
C GLU A 139 33.16 -11.28 57.43
N LEU A 140 32.77 -11.88 58.55
CA LEU A 140 31.46 -12.53 58.73
C LEU A 140 30.30 -11.52 58.66
N LEU A 141 30.47 -10.31 59.21
CA LEU A 141 29.51 -9.22 59.04
C LEU A 141 29.43 -8.74 57.59
N SER A 142 30.56 -8.62 56.90
CA SER A 142 30.61 -8.23 55.49
C SER A 142 29.93 -9.28 54.59
N LEU A 143 30.13 -10.57 54.88
CA LEU A 143 29.51 -11.69 54.18
C LEU A 143 28.01 -11.76 54.45
N ARG A 144 27.58 -11.47 55.68
CA ARG A 144 26.16 -11.37 56.04
C ARG A 144 25.46 -10.23 55.30
N SER A 145 26.13 -9.07 55.18
CA SER A 145 25.62 -7.94 54.39
C SER A 145 25.50 -8.29 52.90
N LYS A 146 26.53 -8.91 52.30
CA LYS A 146 26.49 -9.38 50.90
C LYS A 146 25.40 -10.43 50.67
N ALA A 147 25.21 -11.36 51.61
CA ALA A 147 24.15 -12.37 51.52
C ALA A 147 22.75 -11.73 51.53
N LEU A 148 22.54 -10.69 52.32
CA LEU A 148 21.26 -9.97 52.38
C LEU A 148 20.99 -9.17 51.10
N GLU A 149 22.03 -8.59 50.50
CA GLU A 149 21.90 -7.92 49.19
C GLU A 149 21.56 -8.91 48.06
N GLU A 150 22.21 -10.07 48.03
CA GLU A 150 21.89 -11.12 47.06
C GLU A 150 20.48 -11.68 47.26
N GLN A 151 20.00 -11.80 48.51
CA GLN A 151 18.62 -12.18 48.81
C GLN A 151 17.62 -11.16 48.23
N LYS A 152 17.86 -9.85 48.42
CA LYS A 152 17.01 -8.80 47.83
C LYS A 152 17.02 -8.83 46.30
N LYS A 153 18.19 -9.08 45.68
CA LYS A 153 18.29 -9.26 44.22
C LYS A 153 17.50 -10.49 43.75
N ARG A 154 17.55 -11.60 44.48
CA ARG A 154 16.77 -12.80 44.18
C ARG A 154 15.26 -12.55 44.27
N GLU A 155 14.79 -11.84 45.29
CA GLU A 155 13.37 -11.47 45.44
C GLU A 155 12.88 -10.58 44.28
N THR A 156 13.68 -9.58 43.88
CA THR A 156 13.35 -8.74 42.71
C THR A 156 13.32 -9.53 41.41
N GLN A 157 14.26 -10.46 41.19
CA GLN A 157 14.27 -11.36 40.04
C GLN A 157 13.07 -12.32 40.05
N GLU A 158 12.70 -12.90 41.20
CA GLU A 158 11.51 -13.74 41.33
C GLU A 158 10.22 -12.97 41.00
N SER A 159 10.13 -11.69 41.41
CA SER A 159 9.00 -10.83 41.02
C SER A 159 8.95 -10.60 39.50
N LEU A 160 10.10 -10.47 38.84
CA LEU A 160 10.19 -10.30 37.39
C LEU A 160 9.79 -11.59 36.66
N VAL A 161 10.27 -12.74 37.13
CA VAL A 161 9.89 -14.06 36.58
C VAL A 161 8.39 -14.27 36.66
N ARG A 162 7.74 -13.96 37.79
CA ARG A 162 6.27 -14.06 37.92
C ARG A 162 5.54 -13.15 36.93
N ARG A 163 6.04 -11.92 36.71
CA ARG A 163 5.49 -10.98 35.72
C ARG A 163 5.63 -11.51 34.30
N LEU A 164 6.80 -12.04 33.95
CA LEU A 164 7.06 -12.62 32.62
C LEU A 164 6.22 -13.87 32.38
N GLN A 165 6.07 -14.75 33.38
CA GLN A 165 5.18 -15.91 33.30
C GLN A 165 3.72 -15.50 33.04
N LYS A 166 3.23 -14.45 33.72
CA LYS A 166 1.89 -13.91 33.48
C LYS A 166 1.75 -13.36 32.04
N ARG A 167 2.77 -12.68 31.53
CA ARG A 167 2.77 -12.18 30.15
C ARG A 167 2.79 -13.30 29.12
N VAL A 168 3.59 -14.35 29.33
CA VAL A 168 3.62 -15.53 28.46
C VAL A 168 2.25 -16.22 28.44
N LEU A 169 1.58 -16.35 29.58
CA LEU A 169 0.23 -16.92 29.64
C LEU A 169 -0.78 -16.10 28.82
N LEU A 170 -0.73 -14.76 28.91
CA LEU A 170 -1.61 -13.88 28.13
C LEU A 170 -1.35 -14.01 26.63
N LEU A 171 -0.09 -13.95 26.20
CA LEU A 171 0.29 -14.14 24.80
C LEU A 171 -0.11 -15.52 24.27
N THR A 172 -0.05 -16.56 25.11
CA THR A 172 -0.50 -17.92 24.76
C THR A 172 -2.01 -17.93 24.50
N LYS A 173 -2.80 -17.26 25.35
CA LYS A 173 -4.25 -17.13 25.17
C LYS A 173 -4.60 -16.31 23.92
N GLU A 174 -3.88 -15.22 23.65
CA GLU A 174 -4.07 -14.41 22.44
C GLU A 174 -3.76 -15.22 21.18
N ARG A 175 -2.63 -15.93 21.14
CA ARG A 175 -2.27 -16.86 20.06
C ARG A 175 -3.36 -17.91 19.84
N ASP A 176 -3.86 -18.51 20.91
CA ASP A 176 -4.88 -19.57 20.82
C ASP A 176 -6.24 -19.00 20.37
N GLY A 177 -6.57 -17.77 20.77
CA GLY A 177 -7.72 -17.04 20.25
C GLY A 177 -7.60 -16.76 18.75
N MET A 178 -6.46 -16.25 18.28
CA MET A 178 -6.21 -16.03 16.85
C MET A 178 -6.26 -17.35 16.06
N ARG A 179 -5.69 -18.44 16.60
CA ARG A 179 -5.77 -19.77 15.98
C ARG A 179 -7.22 -20.24 15.86
N ALA A 180 -8.03 -20.09 16.91
CA ALA A 180 -9.44 -20.46 16.87
C ALA A 180 -10.24 -19.65 15.83
N ILE A 181 -9.90 -18.36 15.66
CA ILE A 181 -10.49 -17.52 14.61
C ILE A 181 -10.10 -18.06 13.22
N LEU A 182 -8.82 -18.35 12.99
CA LEU A 182 -8.37 -18.91 11.71
C LEU A 182 -9.00 -20.28 11.42
N GLU A 183 -9.06 -21.17 12.41
CA GLU A 183 -9.76 -22.46 12.29
C GLU A 183 -11.25 -22.29 11.96
N SER A 184 -11.88 -21.21 12.43
CA SER A 184 -13.27 -20.88 12.08
C SER A 184 -13.42 -20.44 10.61
N TYR A 185 -12.46 -19.72 10.05
CA TYR A 185 -12.45 -19.37 8.63
C TYR A 185 -12.11 -20.58 7.74
N ASP A 186 -11.17 -21.42 8.15
CA ASP A 186 -10.83 -22.66 7.44
C ASP A 186 -12.01 -23.65 7.38
N SER A 187 -12.84 -23.68 8.44
CA SER A 187 -14.07 -24.46 8.46
C SER A 187 -15.19 -23.84 7.61
N GLU A 188 -15.29 -22.51 7.53
CA GLU A 188 -16.21 -21.79 6.62
C GLU A 188 -15.85 -21.96 5.12
N LEU A 189 -14.56 -22.13 4.80
CA LEU A 189 -14.07 -22.41 3.45
C LEU A 189 -14.34 -23.85 2.99
N SER A 190 -14.67 -24.76 3.91
CA SER A 190 -15.10 -26.13 3.59
C SER A 190 -16.61 -26.15 3.27
N SER A 191 -16.94 -25.85 2.02
CA SER A 191 -18.28 -25.54 1.53
C SER A 191 -19.30 -26.70 1.48
N SER A 192 -19.23 -27.69 2.38
CA SER A 192 -20.18 -28.82 2.42
C SER A 192 -21.13 -28.83 3.63
N ASP A 193 -20.79 -28.19 4.76
CA ASP A 193 -21.53 -28.35 6.04
C ASP A 193 -22.18 -27.06 6.58
N TYR A 194 -22.34 -26.04 5.73
CA TYR A 194 -22.69 -24.66 6.10
C TYR A 194 -23.97 -24.47 6.94
N THR A 195 -24.99 -25.31 6.75
CA THR A 195 -26.32 -25.10 7.39
C THR A 195 -26.41 -25.56 8.87
N PRO A 196 -25.93 -26.76 9.26
CA PRO A 196 -25.98 -27.21 10.66
C PRO A 196 -24.96 -26.50 11.58
N GLN A 197 -23.80 -26.09 11.05
CA GLN A 197 -22.78 -25.39 11.84
C GLN A 197 -23.20 -23.97 12.24
N LEU A 198 -23.89 -23.23 11.36
CA LEU A 198 -24.41 -21.90 11.67
C LEU A 198 -25.46 -21.94 12.80
N SER A 199 -26.32 -22.96 12.77
CA SER A 199 -27.34 -23.18 13.81
C SER A 199 -26.73 -23.60 15.15
N ARG A 200 -25.58 -24.27 15.13
CA ARG A 200 -24.82 -24.61 16.34
C ARG A 200 -24.08 -23.39 16.91
N ARG A 201 -23.44 -22.59 16.04
CA ARG A 201 -22.77 -21.33 16.45
C ARG A 201 -23.75 -20.29 16.99
N LEU A 202 -24.95 -20.19 16.42
CA LEU A 202 -26.01 -19.32 16.95
C LEU A 202 -26.40 -19.75 18.37
N ARG A 203 -26.58 -21.05 18.59
CA ARG A 203 -26.96 -21.61 19.90
C ARG A 203 -25.85 -21.45 20.95
N GLU A 204 -24.60 -21.67 20.55
CA GLU A 204 -23.43 -21.46 21.43
C GLU A 204 -23.24 -19.97 21.78
N ALA A 205 -23.48 -19.06 20.82
CA ALA A 205 -23.45 -17.62 21.09
C ALA A 205 -24.58 -17.19 22.04
N GLU A 206 -25.79 -17.71 21.86
CA GLU A 206 -26.93 -17.49 22.76
C GLU A 206 -26.63 -18.01 24.19
N ASP A 207 -26.00 -19.18 24.31
CA ASP A 207 -25.59 -19.76 25.60
C ASP A 207 -24.50 -18.92 26.30
N ILE A 208 -23.55 -18.35 25.56
CA ILE A 208 -22.53 -17.46 26.13
C ILE A 208 -23.15 -16.14 26.59
N LEU A 209 -24.09 -15.61 25.82
CA LEU A 209 -24.79 -14.36 26.15
C LEU A 209 -25.63 -14.51 27.42
N THR A 210 -26.38 -15.61 27.54
CA THR A 210 -27.16 -15.92 28.75
C THR A 210 -26.27 -16.13 29.98
N LYS A 211 -25.14 -16.83 29.84
CA LYS A 211 -24.15 -16.99 30.93
C LYS A 211 -23.53 -15.67 31.35
N THR A 212 -23.18 -14.82 30.39
CA THR A 212 -22.58 -13.50 30.67
C THR A 212 -23.60 -12.57 31.34
N GLN A 213 -24.85 -12.62 30.90
CA GLN A 213 -25.94 -11.87 31.52
C GLN A 213 -26.19 -12.34 32.96
N ASN A 214 -26.18 -13.65 33.22
CA ASN A 214 -26.27 -14.20 34.57
C ASN A 214 -25.06 -13.84 35.45
N HIS A 215 -23.86 -13.82 34.89
CA HIS A 215 -22.67 -13.40 35.64
C HIS A 215 -22.70 -11.90 35.98
N ASN A 216 -23.15 -11.05 35.04
CA ASN A 216 -23.32 -9.62 35.31
C ASN A 216 -24.36 -9.37 36.41
N THR A 217 -25.50 -10.06 36.40
CA THR A 217 -26.48 -9.93 37.49
C THR A 217 -25.93 -10.43 38.82
N GLU A 218 -25.15 -11.51 38.84
CA GLU A 218 -24.48 -11.98 40.06
C GLU A 218 -23.43 -10.99 40.57
N MET A 219 -22.64 -10.39 39.68
CA MET A 219 -21.63 -9.38 40.04
C MET A 219 -22.27 -8.08 40.53
N GLU A 220 -23.42 -7.67 39.97
CA GLU A 220 -24.20 -6.54 40.46
C GLU A 220 -24.76 -6.78 41.86
N VAL A 221 -25.21 -8.02 42.15
CA VAL A 221 -25.65 -8.41 43.50
C VAL A 221 -24.48 -8.41 44.47
N ARG A 222 -23.33 -9.00 44.09
CA ARG A 222 -22.11 -8.99 44.92
C ARG A 222 -21.60 -7.58 45.19
N ARG A 223 -21.66 -6.69 44.20
CA ARG A 223 -21.27 -5.28 44.35
C ARG A 223 -22.20 -4.54 45.30
N ARG A 224 -23.52 -4.81 45.25
CA ARG A 224 -24.48 -4.29 46.24
C ARG A 224 -24.15 -4.77 47.66
N VAL A 225 -23.88 -6.06 47.84
CA VAL A 225 -23.53 -6.64 49.15
C VAL A 225 -22.20 -6.08 49.70
N CYS A 226 -21.17 -5.93 48.86
CA CYS A 226 -19.92 -5.29 49.29
C CYS A 226 -20.13 -3.83 49.71
N MET A 227 -20.95 -3.08 48.95
CA MET A 227 -21.24 -1.69 49.26
C MET A 227 -22.04 -1.54 50.57
N GLU A 228 -22.95 -2.47 50.87
CA GLU A 228 -23.66 -2.54 52.15
C GLU A 228 -22.68 -2.80 53.32
N LEU A 229 -21.75 -3.74 53.17
CA LEU A 229 -20.73 -4.04 54.17
C LEU A 229 -19.74 -2.87 54.38
N GLU A 230 -19.34 -2.18 53.32
CA GLU A 230 -18.49 -0.98 53.40
C GLU A 230 -19.18 0.16 54.14
N LEU A 231 -20.48 0.37 53.91
CA LEU A 231 -21.29 1.35 54.65
C LEU A 231 -21.42 0.99 56.14
N GLU A 232 -21.50 -0.29 56.48
CA GLU A 232 -21.48 -0.73 57.88
C GLU A 232 -20.12 -0.53 58.56
N VAL A 233 -19.01 -0.75 57.83
CA VAL A 233 -17.66 -0.51 58.34
C VAL A 233 -17.38 0.98 58.52
N LEU A 234 -17.82 1.83 57.58
CA LEU A 234 -17.66 3.28 57.68
C LEU A 234 -18.46 3.86 58.84
N LYS A 235 -19.70 3.37 59.10
CA LYS A 235 -20.46 3.75 60.30
C LYS A 235 -19.70 3.41 61.59
N LYS A 236 -19.13 2.20 61.69
CA LYS A 236 -18.33 1.77 62.84
C LYS A 236 -17.01 2.57 63.00
N GLN A 237 -16.40 3.01 61.91
CA GLN A 237 -15.20 3.85 61.94
C GLN A 237 -15.52 5.29 62.34
N GLN A 238 -16.66 5.83 61.92
CA GLN A 238 -17.09 7.18 62.27
C GLN A 238 -17.35 7.33 63.78
N ASP A 239 -17.84 6.27 64.43
CA ASP A 239 -18.01 6.22 65.89
C ASP A 239 -16.67 6.18 66.65
N SER A 240 -15.54 5.85 65.99
CA SER A 240 -14.21 5.72 66.60
C SER A 240 -13.28 6.93 66.43
N VAL A 241 -13.59 7.85 65.50
CA VAL A 241 -12.70 8.98 65.13
C VAL A 241 -13.00 10.26 65.92
N ALA A 242 -14.07 10.29 66.73
CA ALA A 242 -14.45 11.48 67.51
C ALA A 242 -13.48 11.87 68.66
N GLU A 243 -12.42 11.10 68.93
CA GLU A 243 -11.51 11.35 70.09
C GLU A 243 -10.02 11.62 69.77
N GLY A 244 -9.60 11.87 68.51
CA GLY A 244 -8.17 12.03 68.16
C GLY A 244 -7.75 13.36 67.50
N ASN A 245 -6.93 14.17 68.20
CA ASN A 245 -6.27 15.45 67.84
C ASN A 245 -6.17 15.90 66.34
N PRO A 246 -6.62 17.13 65.97
CA PRO A 246 -6.69 17.60 64.58
C PRO A 246 -5.56 18.55 64.08
N LEU A 247 -4.50 18.83 64.84
CA LEU A 247 -3.59 19.95 64.51
C LEU A 247 -2.27 19.60 63.80
N ALA A 248 -1.72 18.38 63.94
CA ALA A 248 -0.45 18.01 63.29
C ALA A 248 -0.60 17.59 61.81
N THR A 249 -1.82 17.28 61.35
CA THR A 249 -2.09 16.79 59.99
C THR A 249 -2.23 17.91 58.96
N ASN A 250 -2.56 19.13 59.38
CA ASN A 250 -2.97 20.18 58.44
C ASN A 250 -1.79 20.79 57.67
N GLU A 251 -0.62 20.92 58.28
CA GLU A 251 0.60 21.41 57.63
C GLU A 251 1.16 20.38 56.63
N GLU A 252 1.18 19.10 57.00
CA GLU A 252 1.55 18.01 56.10
C GLU A 252 0.57 17.92 54.91
N VAL A 253 -0.73 18.05 55.16
CA VAL A 253 -1.74 18.11 54.10
C VAL A 253 -1.52 19.32 53.18
N ASN A 254 -1.15 20.48 53.70
CA ASN A 254 -0.87 21.66 52.89
C ASN A 254 0.42 21.52 52.06
N THR A 255 1.48 20.92 52.61
CA THR A 255 2.71 20.64 51.84
C THR A 255 2.47 19.61 50.74
N LEU A 256 1.67 18.57 50.99
CA LEU A 256 1.28 17.60 49.98
C LEU A 256 0.40 18.24 48.88
N ARG A 257 -0.50 19.16 49.23
CA ARG A 257 -1.31 19.91 48.25
C ARG A 257 -0.44 20.76 47.32
N LEU A 258 0.51 21.51 47.87
CA LEU A 258 1.47 22.27 47.06
C LEU A 258 2.29 21.34 46.16
N LYS A 259 2.69 20.17 46.66
CA LYS A 259 3.44 19.21 45.84
C LYS A 259 2.61 18.60 44.72
N ILE A 260 1.32 18.36 44.96
CA ILE A 260 0.38 17.91 43.93
C ILE A 260 0.25 18.99 42.85
N GLU A 261 0.07 20.26 43.22
CA GLU A 261 -0.02 21.37 42.27
C GLU A 261 1.26 21.53 41.42
N GLU A 262 2.44 21.41 42.04
CA GLU A 262 3.73 21.40 41.31
C GLU A 262 3.80 20.25 40.30
N LEU A 263 3.47 19.04 40.73
CA LEU A 263 3.51 17.86 39.87
C LEU A 263 2.47 17.92 38.75
N GLU A 264 1.30 18.50 39.01
CA GLU A 264 0.27 18.76 38.00
C GLU A 264 0.75 19.79 36.97
N GLY A 265 1.44 20.84 37.40
CA GLY A 265 2.06 21.81 36.49
C GLY A 265 3.18 21.21 35.64
N GLU A 266 4.04 20.38 36.23
CA GLU A 266 5.07 19.62 35.50
C GLU A 266 4.45 18.65 34.49
N ARG A 267 3.37 17.97 34.87
CA ARG A 267 2.64 17.05 33.99
C ARG A 267 2.06 17.80 32.79
N GLN A 268 1.40 18.93 33.01
CA GLN A 268 0.86 19.77 31.92
C GLN A 268 1.97 20.24 30.98
N ARG A 269 3.10 20.69 31.52
CA ARG A 269 4.24 21.13 30.71
C ARG A 269 4.80 19.99 29.84
N LEU A 270 4.92 18.79 30.40
CA LEU A 270 5.38 17.61 29.66
C LEU A 270 4.35 17.15 28.62
N GLU A 271 3.06 17.26 28.92
CA GLU A 271 1.97 16.99 27.98
C GLU A 271 2.03 17.94 26.76
N GLU A 272 2.22 19.24 27.01
CA GLU A 272 2.39 20.24 25.92
C GLU A 272 3.63 19.95 25.08
N GLN A 273 4.76 19.62 25.72
CA GLN A 273 5.99 19.26 25.00
C GLN A 273 5.82 17.99 24.16
N ASN A 274 5.16 16.97 24.71
CA ASN A 274 4.84 15.75 23.97
C ASN A 274 3.93 16.04 22.78
N SER A 275 2.87 16.84 22.95
CA SER A 275 1.97 17.22 21.86
C SER A 275 2.71 17.93 20.72
N VAL A 276 3.63 18.85 21.04
CA VAL A 276 4.45 19.52 20.03
C VAL A 276 5.40 18.55 19.31
N LEU A 277 5.98 17.60 20.04
CA LEU A 277 6.86 16.58 19.46
C LEU A 277 6.08 15.60 18.58
N GLU A 278 4.90 15.19 19.00
CA GLU A 278 3.98 14.36 18.23
C GLU A 278 3.59 15.04 16.92
N LEU A 279 3.16 16.32 16.97
CA LEU A 279 2.82 17.07 15.77
C LEU A 279 4.01 17.22 14.81
N ARG A 280 5.23 17.39 15.33
CA ARG A 280 6.45 17.41 14.50
C ARG A 280 6.71 16.06 13.86
N LEU A 281 6.60 14.97 14.62
CA LEU A 281 6.77 13.61 14.11
C LEU A 281 5.74 13.28 13.05
N GLU A 282 4.47 13.66 13.25
CA GLU A 282 3.42 13.51 12.24
C GLU A 282 3.75 14.28 10.97
N ARG A 283 4.20 15.53 11.08
CA ARG A 283 4.64 16.32 9.91
C ARG A 283 5.78 15.63 9.15
N HIS A 284 6.77 15.12 9.87
CA HIS A 284 7.90 14.41 9.28
C HIS A 284 7.47 13.07 8.64
N ASN A 285 6.56 12.33 9.27
CA ASN A 285 5.98 11.11 8.71
C ASN A 285 5.20 11.39 7.42
N LEU A 286 4.44 12.49 7.36
CA LEU A 286 3.73 12.93 6.15
C LEU A 286 4.68 13.35 5.02
N GLN A 287 5.90 13.78 5.36
CA GLN A 287 6.96 14.11 4.39
C GLN A 287 7.76 12.86 3.96
N GLY A 288 7.48 11.70 4.55
CA GLY A 288 8.17 10.45 4.25
C GLY A 288 9.50 10.29 4.95
N ASP A 289 9.77 11.06 6.01
CA ASP A 289 10.97 10.87 6.82
C ASP A 289 10.93 9.53 7.55
N TYR A 290 12.08 8.88 7.64
CA TYR A 290 12.23 7.57 8.25
C TYR A 290 13.46 7.54 9.16
N ASN A 291 13.43 6.66 10.16
CA ASN A 291 14.55 6.48 11.07
C ASN A 291 15.61 5.56 10.42
N PRO A 292 16.83 6.04 10.14
CA PRO A 292 17.87 5.26 9.44
C PRO A 292 18.41 4.07 10.25
N VAL A 293 18.19 4.04 11.57
CA VAL A 293 18.59 2.90 12.44
C VAL A 293 17.59 1.74 12.34
N LYS A 294 16.31 2.05 12.09
CA LYS A 294 15.22 1.05 12.04
C LYS A 294 14.81 0.68 10.63
N THR A 295 14.93 1.61 9.69
CA THR A 295 14.37 1.49 8.35
C THR A 295 15.43 1.80 7.30
N LYS A 296 15.69 0.82 6.44
CA LYS A 296 16.56 0.99 5.26
C LYS A 296 15.69 1.08 4.01
N VAL A 297 15.73 2.22 3.32
CA VAL A 297 15.02 2.39 2.06
C VAL A 297 15.82 1.78 0.92
N LEU A 298 15.20 0.86 0.18
CA LEU A 298 15.78 0.18 -0.98
C LEU A 298 14.94 0.53 -2.22
N HIS A 299 15.62 0.76 -3.34
CA HIS A 299 14.99 0.87 -4.65
C HIS A 299 15.85 0.15 -5.68
N PHE A 300 15.27 -0.25 -6.81
CA PHE A 300 16.05 -0.82 -7.90
C PHE A 300 17.06 0.22 -8.42
N SER A 301 18.28 -0.24 -8.68
CA SER A 301 19.33 0.59 -9.32
C SER A 301 18.86 1.03 -10.71
N LEU A 302 18.29 0.09 -11.46
CA LEU A 302 17.59 0.32 -12.71
C LEU A 302 16.11 0.58 -12.44
N ASN A 303 15.77 1.82 -12.11
CA ASN A 303 14.38 2.26 -11.97
C ASN A 303 13.99 3.23 -13.11
N PRO A 304 12.69 3.41 -13.40
CA PRO A 304 12.23 4.29 -14.46
C PRO A 304 12.76 5.73 -14.36
N THR A 305 12.92 6.25 -13.14
CA THR A 305 13.48 7.60 -12.90
C THR A 305 14.97 7.66 -13.26
N SER A 306 15.76 6.64 -12.91
CA SER A 306 17.16 6.51 -13.28
C SER A 306 17.31 6.45 -14.80
N MET A 307 16.46 5.65 -15.47
CA MET A 307 16.43 5.54 -16.93
C MET A 307 16.08 6.87 -17.60
N ALA A 308 15.03 7.56 -17.13
CA ALA A 308 14.65 8.88 -17.64
C ALA A 308 15.74 9.93 -17.42
N LYS A 309 16.41 9.90 -16.26
CA LYS A 309 17.55 10.78 -15.99
C LYS A 309 18.72 10.50 -16.92
N GLN A 310 19.01 9.22 -17.19
CA GLN A 310 20.05 8.81 -18.13
C GLN A 310 19.73 9.26 -19.55
N GLN A 311 18.51 9.01 -20.04
CA GLN A 311 18.05 9.47 -21.36
C GLN A 311 18.18 10.98 -21.50
N ARG A 312 17.79 11.75 -20.48
CA ARG A 312 17.97 13.21 -20.47
C ARG A 312 19.45 13.61 -20.56
N VAL A 313 20.35 12.86 -19.92
CA VAL A 313 21.80 13.13 -20.01
C VAL A 313 22.29 12.83 -21.43
N GLU A 314 21.90 11.69 -22.00
CA GLU A 314 22.25 11.30 -23.37
C GLU A 314 21.73 12.31 -24.41
N GLU A 315 20.50 12.80 -24.26
CA GLU A 315 19.92 13.86 -25.10
C GLU A 315 20.70 15.17 -25.01
N VAL A 316 21.06 15.60 -23.78
CA VAL A 316 21.85 16.82 -23.58
C VAL A 316 23.25 16.67 -24.17
N GLU A 317 23.87 15.49 -24.07
CA GLU A 317 25.17 15.20 -24.68
C GLU A 317 25.08 15.19 -26.20
N ALA A 318 24.04 14.57 -26.77
CA ALA A 318 23.79 14.59 -28.22
C ALA A 318 23.60 16.02 -28.75
N LEU A 319 22.78 16.83 -28.08
CA LEU A 319 22.58 18.23 -28.45
C LEU A 319 23.87 19.05 -28.31
N ARG A 320 24.70 18.78 -27.30
CA ARG A 320 26.02 19.43 -27.16
C ARG A 320 26.94 19.07 -28.31
N ALA A 321 27.01 17.79 -28.67
CA ALA A 321 27.81 17.32 -29.79
C ALA A 321 27.33 17.92 -31.12
N GLU A 322 26.01 18.02 -31.32
CA GLU A 322 25.45 18.66 -32.51
C GLU A 322 25.80 20.15 -32.56
N VAL A 323 25.66 20.86 -31.43
CA VAL A 323 26.05 22.28 -31.33
C VAL A 323 27.55 22.46 -31.57
N GLU A 324 28.40 21.57 -31.07
CA GLU A 324 29.83 21.61 -31.32
C GLU A 324 30.15 21.37 -32.81
N CYS A 325 29.54 20.35 -33.42
CA CYS A 325 29.66 20.07 -34.85
C CYS A 325 29.19 21.25 -35.71
N LEU A 326 28.03 21.84 -35.39
CA LEU A 326 27.53 23.04 -36.06
C LEU A 326 28.46 24.24 -35.87
N ARG A 327 29.02 24.42 -34.67
CA ARG A 327 30.03 25.47 -34.41
C ARG A 327 31.32 25.23 -35.17
N GLU A 328 31.77 23.99 -35.32
CA GLU A 328 32.94 23.62 -36.14
C GLU A 328 32.66 23.86 -37.63
N HIS A 329 31.47 23.49 -38.10
CA HIS A 329 31.05 23.75 -39.46
C HIS A 329 30.97 25.24 -39.76
N LEU A 330 30.34 26.04 -38.89
CA LEU A 330 30.32 27.50 -39.00
C LEU A 330 31.72 28.10 -38.94
N ARG A 331 32.61 27.61 -38.06
CA ARG A 331 34.01 28.04 -38.04
C ARG A 331 34.70 27.72 -39.37
N SER A 332 34.50 26.53 -39.92
CA SER A 332 35.08 26.12 -41.21
C SER A 332 34.58 26.98 -42.38
N LEU A 333 33.28 27.32 -42.38
CA LEU A 333 32.67 28.22 -43.35
C LEU A 333 33.13 29.67 -43.18
N GLN A 334 33.38 30.12 -41.96
CA GLN A 334 33.94 31.46 -41.70
C GLN A 334 35.42 31.54 -42.12
N THR A 335 36.20 30.48 -41.91
CA THR A 335 37.58 30.41 -42.42
C THR A 335 37.66 30.18 -43.93
N GLY A 336 36.69 29.48 -44.52
CA GLY A 336 36.59 29.27 -45.97
C GLY A 336 35.84 30.38 -46.72
N GLY A 337 35.11 31.23 -46.00
CA GLY A 337 34.23 32.30 -46.50
C GLY A 337 34.80 33.71 -46.33
N ALA A 338 36.11 33.84 -46.14
CA ALA A 338 36.80 35.11 -46.33
C ALA A 338 37.13 35.35 -47.81
N VAL A 339 36.12 35.21 -48.70
CA VAL A 339 36.14 35.75 -50.06
C VAL A 339 34.75 36.37 -50.32
N PRO A 340 34.65 37.59 -50.84
CA PRO A 340 33.44 38.40 -50.73
C PRO A 340 32.35 37.96 -51.69
N LEU A 341 31.10 38.17 -51.24
CA LEU A 341 29.87 38.44 -51.99
C LEU A 341 29.88 38.14 -53.50
N ALA A 342 28.96 37.25 -53.87
CA ALA A 342 28.29 37.06 -55.16
C ALA A 342 28.52 35.66 -55.75
N ALA A 343 27.41 35.06 -56.19
CA ALA A 343 27.31 33.79 -56.90
C ALA A 343 27.41 32.50 -56.05
N ALA A 344 26.26 31.95 -55.68
CA ALA A 344 25.91 30.54 -55.94
C ALA A 344 24.54 30.24 -55.34
N GLU A 345 23.50 30.54 -56.12
CA GLU A 345 22.30 29.70 -56.11
C GLU A 345 22.73 28.32 -56.61
N GLY A 346 22.62 27.27 -55.79
CA GLY A 346 23.07 25.95 -56.20
C GLY A 346 23.10 24.94 -55.06
N GLU A 347 21.95 24.27 -54.88
CA GLU A 347 21.81 22.88 -54.46
C GLU A 347 22.82 22.33 -53.44
N THR A 348 22.42 22.28 -52.17
CA THR A 348 22.97 21.28 -51.24
C THR A 348 21.85 20.81 -50.31
N SER A 349 20.97 19.99 -50.87
CA SER A 349 20.02 19.17 -50.12
C SER A 349 20.81 18.13 -49.30
N LEU A 350 21.10 18.47 -48.05
CA LEU A 350 21.63 17.53 -47.06
C LEU A 350 20.59 16.43 -46.81
N SER A 351 20.88 15.24 -47.33
CA SER A 351 20.12 14.01 -47.13
C SER A 351 20.24 13.55 -45.66
N LEU A 352 19.35 14.03 -44.80
CA LEU A 352 18.97 13.34 -43.56
C LEU A 352 17.91 12.27 -43.91
N PRO A 353 17.96 11.06 -43.30
CA PRO A 353 16.90 10.08 -43.49
C PRO A 353 15.57 10.71 -43.01
N PRO A 354 14.50 10.68 -43.82
CA PRO A 354 13.21 11.25 -43.41
C PRO A 354 12.74 10.53 -42.15
N SER A 355 12.38 11.30 -41.11
CA SER A 355 11.79 10.77 -39.89
C SER A 355 10.53 9.95 -40.23
N GLN A 356 10.19 8.97 -39.38
CA GLN A 356 9.05 8.07 -39.59
C GLN A 356 7.75 8.83 -39.93
N GLU A 357 7.55 10.00 -39.33
CA GLU A 357 6.43 10.91 -39.62
C GLU A 357 6.44 11.44 -41.06
N VAL A 358 7.61 11.79 -41.60
CA VAL A 358 7.74 12.23 -43.01
C VAL A 358 7.45 11.08 -43.97
N LEU A 359 7.83 9.85 -43.63
CA LEU A 359 7.48 8.67 -44.43
C LEU A 359 5.98 8.38 -44.41
N ASP A 360 5.33 8.51 -43.26
CA ASP A 360 3.90 8.27 -43.12
C ASP A 360 3.08 9.39 -43.80
N LEU A 361 3.54 10.65 -43.73
CA LEU A 361 2.94 11.76 -44.49
C LEU A 361 3.11 11.59 -46.00
N ARG A 362 4.26 11.10 -46.48
CA ARG A 362 4.46 10.78 -47.90
C ARG A 362 3.51 9.69 -48.37
N LYS A 363 3.34 8.61 -47.60
CA LYS A 363 2.35 7.56 -47.91
C LYS A 363 0.92 8.10 -47.94
N GLN A 364 0.57 9.00 -47.03
CA GLN A 364 -0.75 9.65 -47.04
C GLN A 364 -0.93 10.53 -48.28
N MET A 365 0.08 11.31 -48.66
CA MET A 365 0.07 12.13 -49.87
C MET A 365 -0.10 11.25 -51.12
N GLU A 366 0.70 10.20 -51.27
CA GLU A 366 0.60 9.24 -52.38
C GLU A 366 -0.78 8.57 -52.43
N SER A 367 -1.35 8.20 -51.28
CA SER A 367 -2.69 7.62 -51.22
C SER A 367 -3.79 8.62 -51.64
N ALA A 368 -3.63 9.90 -51.28
CA ALA A 368 -4.55 10.96 -51.64
C ALA A 368 -4.43 11.32 -53.14
N GLU A 369 -3.21 11.36 -53.67
CA GLU A 369 -2.94 11.55 -55.10
C GLU A 369 -3.55 10.42 -55.93
N LEU A 370 -3.38 9.17 -55.50
CA LEU A 370 -3.97 8.01 -56.18
C LEU A 370 -5.50 8.06 -56.14
N LYS A 371 -6.10 8.48 -55.02
CA LYS A 371 -7.56 8.67 -54.90
C LYS A 371 -8.04 9.76 -55.86
N ASN A 372 -7.32 10.87 -55.98
CA ASN A 372 -7.64 11.95 -56.92
C ASN A 372 -7.49 11.49 -58.38
N GLN A 373 -6.47 10.68 -58.68
CA GLN A 373 -6.27 10.11 -60.01
C GLN A 373 -7.43 9.18 -60.40
N ARG A 374 -7.83 8.27 -59.50
CA ARG A 374 -9.00 7.41 -59.69
C ARG A 374 -10.29 8.21 -59.88
N LEU A 375 -10.45 9.31 -59.14
CA LEU A 375 -11.61 10.19 -59.30
C LEU A 375 -11.64 10.85 -60.68
N LYS A 376 -10.49 11.32 -61.20
CA LYS A 376 -10.36 11.83 -62.56
C LYS A 376 -10.70 10.77 -63.60
N GLU A 377 -10.24 9.53 -63.43
CA GLU A 377 -10.56 8.41 -64.32
C GLU A 377 -12.06 8.09 -64.33
N VAL A 378 -12.71 8.06 -63.16
CA VAL A 378 -14.16 7.84 -63.07
C VAL A 378 -14.93 8.97 -63.74
N PHE A 379 -14.52 10.23 -63.54
CA PHE A 379 -15.14 11.38 -64.19
C PHE A 379 -14.96 11.33 -65.72
N GLN A 380 -13.77 10.99 -66.20
CA GLN A 380 -13.49 10.80 -67.64
C GLN A 380 -14.34 9.67 -68.24
N ARG A 381 -14.47 8.55 -67.52
CA ARG A 381 -15.32 7.43 -67.96
C ARG A 381 -16.78 7.84 -68.04
N LYS A 382 -17.28 8.58 -67.04
CA LYS A 382 -18.68 9.06 -67.01
C LYS A 382 -18.96 10.09 -68.10
N ILE A 383 -18.03 11.01 -68.39
CA ILE A 383 -18.23 11.97 -69.48
C ILE A 383 -18.16 11.27 -70.85
N GLN A 384 -17.31 10.26 -71.03
CA GLN A 384 -17.27 9.46 -72.26
C GLN A 384 -18.54 8.62 -72.44
N GLU A 385 -19.05 8.00 -71.37
CA GLU A 385 -20.34 7.32 -71.36
C GLU A 385 -21.47 8.27 -71.81
N PHE A 386 -21.53 9.46 -71.20
CA PHE A 386 -22.51 10.48 -71.56
C PHE A 386 -22.37 10.93 -73.03
N ARG A 387 -21.16 11.21 -73.49
CA ARG A 387 -20.88 11.60 -74.89
C ARG A 387 -21.30 10.51 -75.87
N THR A 388 -21.06 9.25 -75.53
CA THR A 388 -21.46 8.10 -76.35
C THR A 388 -22.97 8.00 -76.45
N VAL A 389 -23.68 8.18 -75.33
CA VAL A 389 -25.15 8.20 -75.31
C VAL A 389 -25.70 9.37 -76.14
N CYS A 390 -25.16 10.58 -75.98
CA CYS A 390 -25.55 11.73 -76.80
C CYS A 390 -25.33 11.48 -78.30
N TYR A 391 -24.18 10.88 -78.66
CA TYR A 391 -23.87 10.54 -80.05
C TYR A 391 -24.87 9.55 -80.64
N VAL A 392 -25.17 8.45 -79.93
CA VAL A 392 -26.12 7.43 -80.40
C VAL A 392 -27.54 7.97 -80.50
N LEU A 393 -27.99 8.78 -79.53
CA LEU A 393 -29.36 9.28 -79.50
C LEU A 393 -29.62 10.45 -80.45
N THR A 394 -28.64 11.34 -80.62
CA THR A 394 -28.83 12.61 -81.35
C THR A 394 -28.09 12.67 -82.68
N GLY A 395 -27.13 11.76 -82.92
CA GLY A 395 -26.27 11.78 -84.10
C GLY A 395 -25.20 12.87 -84.07
N TYR A 396 -24.95 13.50 -82.92
CA TYR A 396 -23.91 14.53 -82.75
C TYR A 396 -22.87 14.13 -81.71
N GLN A 397 -21.60 14.21 -82.09
CA GLN A 397 -20.44 14.05 -81.21
C GLN A 397 -20.08 15.41 -80.59
N ILE A 398 -20.14 15.51 -79.27
CA ILE A 398 -19.88 16.74 -78.51
C ILE A 398 -18.46 16.71 -77.94
N ASP A 399 -17.55 17.53 -78.45
CA ASP A 399 -16.17 17.71 -78.01
C ASP A 399 -15.96 19.04 -77.27
N ILE A 400 -15.17 19.04 -76.20
CA ILE A 400 -14.80 20.26 -75.46
C ILE A 400 -13.44 20.73 -75.97
N THR A 401 -13.36 21.89 -76.61
CA THR A 401 -12.10 22.40 -77.20
C THR A 401 -11.34 23.30 -76.24
N THR A 402 -11.88 24.47 -75.92
CA THR A 402 -11.34 25.45 -74.98
C THR A 402 -12.42 25.84 -73.96
N GLU A 403 -12.06 26.58 -72.91
CA GLU A 403 -13.02 26.99 -71.87
C GLU A 403 -14.32 27.56 -72.45
N ASN A 404 -15.43 26.89 -72.14
CA ASN A 404 -16.81 27.21 -72.55
C ASN A 404 -17.11 27.15 -74.06
N GLN A 405 -16.30 26.45 -74.86
CA GLN A 405 -16.60 26.16 -76.27
C GLN A 405 -16.81 24.66 -76.50
N TYR A 406 -17.92 24.33 -77.15
CA TYR A 406 -18.33 22.97 -77.47
C TYR A 406 -18.37 22.81 -78.99
N ARG A 407 -17.62 21.85 -79.52
CA ARG A 407 -17.63 21.46 -80.92
C ARG A 407 -18.60 20.30 -81.10
N LEU A 408 -19.55 20.43 -82.01
CA LEU A 408 -20.48 19.38 -82.39
C LEU A 408 -20.15 18.90 -83.80
N THR A 409 -19.85 17.61 -83.94
CA THR A 409 -19.62 16.95 -85.24
C THR A 409 -20.79 16.01 -85.51
N SER A 410 -21.47 16.19 -86.65
CA SER A 410 -22.61 15.34 -87.03
C SER A 410 -22.14 14.01 -87.60
N VAL A 411 -22.86 12.92 -87.32
CA VAL A 411 -22.66 11.59 -87.95
C VAL A 411 -22.85 11.66 -89.46
N TYR A 412 -23.69 12.59 -89.93
CA TYR A 412 -24.05 12.74 -91.33
C TYR A 412 -23.31 13.92 -92.00
N ALA A 413 -22.16 14.33 -91.45
CA ALA A 413 -21.34 15.37 -92.05
C ALA A 413 -20.80 14.92 -93.43
N GLU A 414 -20.85 15.80 -94.43
CA GLU A 414 -20.39 15.52 -95.80
C GLU A 414 -18.86 15.51 -95.89
N HIS A 415 -18.18 16.30 -95.04
CA HIS A 415 -16.73 16.31 -94.87
C HIS A 415 -16.31 16.10 -93.41
N MET A 416 -15.13 15.50 -93.20
CA MET A 416 -14.61 15.17 -91.85
C MET A 416 -14.34 16.40 -90.97
N ASP A 417 -14.22 17.59 -91.57
CA ASP A 417 -13.92 18.84 -90.87
C ASP A 417 -15.18 19.67 -90.54
N ASP A 418 -16.35 19.26 -91.03
CA ASP A 418 -17.61 19.98 -90.81
C ASP A 418 -18.03 19.87 -89.35
N SER A 419 -17.92 20.98 -88.62
CA SER A 419 -18.25 21.04 -87.20
C SER A 419 -18.89 22.36 -86.81
N LEU A 420 -19.84 22.28 -85.88
CA LEU A 420 -20.55 23.42 -85.31
C LEU A 420 -19.89 23.81 -83.98
N LEU A 421 -19.54 25.07 -83.82
CA LEU A 421 -18.91 25.58 -82.59
C LEU A 421 -19.92 26.42 -81.78
N PHE A 422 -20.19 26.01 -80.56
CA PHE A 422 -21.07 26.70 -79.63
C PHE A 422 -20.29 27.23 -78.44
N LYS A 423 -20.40 28.54 -78.17
CA LYS A 423 -19.79 29.18 -77.01
C LYS A 423 -20.84 29.50 -75.96
N VAL A 424 -20.76 28.87 -74.79
CA VAL A 424 -21.69 29.14 -73.69
C VAL A 424 -21.29 30.45 -73.01
N HIS A 425 -22.16 31.45 -73.07
CA HIS A 425 -22.00 32.71 -72.36
C HIS A 425 -22.60 32.54 -70.96
N LYS A 426 -21.75 32.56 -69.92
CA LYS A 426 -22.24 32.64 -68.54
C LYS A 426 -22.83 34.03 -68.35
N HIS A 427 -24.16 34.15 -68.35
CA HIS A 427 -24.82 35.34 -67.82
C HIS A 427 -24.49 35.41 -66.33
N THR A 428 -23.57 36.30 -65.94
CA THR A 428 -23.42 36.72 -64.55
C THR A 428 -24.71 37.42 -64.17
N ARG A 429 -25.60 36.71 -63.46
CA ARG A 429 -26.71 37.31 -62.74
C ARG A 429 -26.11 38.29 -61.73
N TRP A 430 -26.52 39.55 -61.83
CA TRP A 430 -26.12 40.64 -60.95
C TRP A 430 -26.27 40.25 -59.46
N PRO A 431 -25.35 40.64 -58.56
CA PRO A 431 -25.52 40.44 -57.13
C PRO A 431 -26.48 41.52 -56.59
N GLY A 432 -27.69 41.11 -56.23
CA GLY A 432 -28.69 41.97 -55.62
C GLY A 432 -29.97 41.20 -55.37
N GLY A 433 -30.15 40.74 -54.13
CA GLY A 433 -31.31 39.97 -53.65
C GLY A 433 -30.89 38.91 -52.64
#